data_AF-A0AA36DKK7-F1
#
_entry.id   AF-A0AA36DKK7-F1
#
_cell.length_a   1.000
_cell.length_b   1.000
_cell.length_c   1.000
_cell.angle_alpha   90.00
_cell.angle_beta   90.00
_cell.angle_gamma   90.00
#
_symmetry.space_group_name_H-M   'P 1'
#
loop_
_entity.id
_entity.type
_entity.pdbx_description
1 polymer ?
#
loop_
_entity_poly.entity_id
_entity_poly.type
_entity_poly.pdbx_seq_one_letter_code
_entity_poly.pdbx_strand_id
1 'polypeptide(L)'
;MLLARFVQREACYPSRRHFSSSGFSSTLKNIWERVKGFLTESEKENFHDDCIRRSHKSDGINDEEWMLIYRDQGASRSFLAVSIAFPAFIAGLGMLGYELYTKAHSERNRLVQRLVTDVKEIGLLALLPGTAVLVVIFILLRLHQLRLLRIYQNRRNVDDYLAIGSKRIVEKHQLPFNRNCAAACYFSEEKEGILKLLTEAFLGNFQVENRRFLISDDSFRANNYRTYMLNETSIPPRLQG
;
A
#
# COMPACT_ATOMS: atom_id res chain seq x y z
N MET A 1 72.50 12.10 36.01
CA MET A 1 72.03 11.31 37.18
C MET A 1 70.52 11.23 37.09
N LEU A 2 69.95 10.02 37.26
CA LEU A 2 68.55 9.56 37.02
C LEU A 2 68.23 9.27 35.53
N LEU A 3 68.41 8.02 35.04
CA LEU A 3 67.50 6.85 35.15
C LEU A 3 66.10 7.13 34.57
N ALA A 4 65.45 6.35 33.71
CA ALA A 4 65.75 5.14 32.94
C ALA A 4 64.53 4.90 32.01
N ARG A 5 64.74 4.21 30.87
CA ARG A 5 63.96 3.07 30.30
C ARG A 5 62.43 3.01 30.55
N PHE A 6 61.52 2.59 29.65
CA PHE A 6 61.57 1.70 28.49
C PHE A 6 60.18 1.69 27.81
N VAL A 7 60.17 1.18 26.58
CA VAL A 7 59.03 0.85 25.71
C VAL A 7 58.11 -0.21 26.32
N GLN A 8 56.78 -0.07 26.21
CA GLN A 8 55.88 -1.21 26.00
C GLN A 8 54.55 -0.85 25.31
N ARG A 9 54.27 -1.57 24.22
CA ARG A 9 52.99 -1.68 23.51
C ARG A 9 51.87 -2.14 24.44
N GLU A 10 50.69 -1.57 24.30
CA GLU A 10 49.40 -2.25 24.54
C GLU A 10 48.44 -1.81 23.42
N ALA A 11 47.92 -2.79 22.70
CA ALA A 11 46.97 -2.64 21.63
C ALA A 11 45.56 -2.47 22.22
N CYS A 12 44.87 -1.37 21.91
CA CYS A 12 43.46 -1.23 22.26
C CYS A 12 42.59 -1.67 21.07
N TYR A 13 41.94 -2.82 21.24
CA TYR A 13 41.01 -3.45 20.33
C TYR A 13 39.84 -2.53 19.92
N PRO A 14 39.28 -2.68 18.70
CA PRO A 14 38.05 -2.00 18.32
C PRO A 14 36.85 -2.59 19.07
N SER A 15 36.02 -1.71 19.66
CA SER A 15 34.75 -2.06 20.28
C SER A 15 33.85 -2.84 19.31
N ARG A 16 33.64 -4.10 19.65
CA ARG A 16 32.64 -5.01 19.10
C ARG A 16 31.25 -4.43 19.40
N ARG A 17 30.64 -3.72 18.44
CA ARG A 17 29.21 -3.39 18.50
C ARG A 17 28.42 -4.69 18.39
N HIS A 18 27.99 -5.21 19.53
CA HIS A 18 26.96 -6.23 19.58
C HIS A 18 25.66 -5.60 19.02
N PHE A 19 25.35 -5.90 17.76
CA PHE A 19 24.00 -5.79 17.24
C PHE A 19 23.16 -6.82 18.00
N SER A 20 22.39 -6.36 18.98
CA SER A 20 21.43 -7.16 19.73
C SER A 20 20.29 -7.58 18.78
N SER A 21 20.37 -8.81 18.27
CA SER A 21 19.36 -9.45 17.43
C SER A 21 18.05 -9.80 18.16
N SER A 22 17.94 -9.49 19.45
CA SER A 22 16.77 -9.82 20.28
C SER A 22 15.60 -8.85 20.14
N GLY A 23 15.80 -7.62 19.65
CA GLY A 23 14.74 -6.63 19.46
C GLY A 23 13.93 -6.81 18.17
N PHE A 24 14.55 -7.36 17.12
CA PHE A 24 13.91 -7.47 15.79
C PHE A 24 12.80 -8.53 15.76
N SER A 25 12.95 -9.61 16.53
CA SER A 25 11.99 -10.72 16.58
C SER A 25 10.67 -10.33 17.25
N SER A 26 10.72 -9.59 18.37
CA SER A 26 9.50 -9.17 19.08
C SER A 26 8.72 -8.10 18.31
N THR A 27 9.41 -7.16 17.65
CA THR A 27 8.78 -6.17 16.77
C THR A 27 8.14 -6.82 15.55
N LEU A 28 8.84 -7.76 14.89
CA LEU A 28 8.27 -8.50 13.76
C LEU A 28 7.10 -9.38 14.16
N LYS A 29 7.16 -10.04 15.33
CA LYS A 29 6.05 -10.84 15.85
C LYS A 29 4.83 -9.97 16.14
N ASN A 30 5.02 -8.79 16.72
CA ASN A 30 3.94 -7.83 16.95
C ASN A 30 3.35 -7.28 15.64
N ILE A 31 4.19 -7.04 14.62
CA ILE A 31 3.73 -6.66 13.28
C ILE A 31 2.95 -7.81 12.64
N TRP A 32 3.45 -9.04 12.75
CA TRP A 32 2.82 -10.25 12.21
C TRP A 32 1.46 -10.53 12.85
N GLU A 33 1.33 -10.41 14.18
CA GLU A 33 0.04 -10.57 14.86
C GLU A 33 -0.95 -9.46 14.49
N ARG A 34 -0.49 -8.22 14.29
CA ARG A 34 -1.33 -7.13 13.77
C ARG A 34 -1.80 -7.39 12.34
N VAL A 35 -0.92 -7.89 11.49
CA VAL A 35 -1.22 -8.23 10.09
C VAL A 35 -2.19 -9.41 10.03
N LYS A 36 -1.95 -10.45 10.84
CA LYS A 36 -2.83 -11.61 10.95
C LYS A 36 -4.21 -11.17 11.44
N GLY A 37 -4.30 -10.36 12.49
CA GLY A 37 -5.56 -9.78 12.97
C GLY A 37 -6.31 -9.02 11.87
N PHE A 38 -5.60 -8.23 11.06
CA PHE A 38 -6.20 -7.47 9.95
C PHE A 38 -6.65 -8.35 8.77
N LEU A 39 -5.93 -9.45 8.50
CA LEU A 39 -6.25 -10.41 7.44
C LEU A 39 -7.38 -11.37 7.85
N THR A 40 -7.46 -11.73 9.13
CA THR A 40 -8.45 -12.69 9.69
C THR A 40 -9.73 -12.00 10.17
N GLU A 41 -9.74 -10.67 10.31
CA GLU A 41 -10.95 -9.91 10.61
C GLU A 41 -12.00 -10.17 9.54
N SER A 42 -13.02 -10.97 9.85
CA SER A 42 -14.10 -11.32 8.91
C SER A 42 -14.84 -10.05 8.46
N GLU A 43 -15.64 -10.14 7.40
CA GLU A 43 -16.53 -9.08 6.90
C GLU A 43 -17.59 -8.59 7.91
N LYS A 44 -17.42 -8.90 9.21
CA LYS A 44 -18.25 -8.40 10.30
C LYS A 44 -18.28 -6.87 10.20
N GLU A 45 -19.43 -6.41 9.70
CA GLU A 45 -19.91 -5.04 9.56
C GLU A 45 -18.78 -4.02 9.37
N ASN A 46 -18.48 -3.69 8.10
CA ASN A 46 -17.48 -2.67 7.71
C ASN A 46 -17.57 -1.36 8.51
N PHE A 47 -18.74 -1.06 9.08
CA PHE A 47 -19.09 0.13 9.85
C PHE A 47 -19.36 -0.13 11.35
N HIS A 48 -18.89 -1.23 11.93
CA HIS A 48 -18.96 -1.44 13.37
C HIS A 48 -18.10 -0.40 14.13
N ASP A 49 -18.55 0.06 15.30
CA ASP A 49 -17.90 1.13 16.09
C ASP A 49 -16.41 0.88 16.37
N ASP A 50 -16.02 -0.36 16.70
CA ASP A 50 -14.61 -0.70 16.94
C ASP A 50 -13.74 -0.56 15.69
N CYS A 51 -14.30 -0.81 14.52
CA CYS A 51 -13.63 -0.64 13.23
C CYS A 51 -13.51 0.84 12.86
N ILE A 52 -14.56 1.63 13.11
CA ILE A 52 -14.57 3.08 12.90
C ILE A 52 -13.52 3.72 13.79
N ARG A 53 -13.55 3.43 15.10
CA ARG A 53 -12.59 3.94 16.09
C ARG A 53 -11.13 3.61 15.73
N ARG A 54 -10.87 2.37 15.31
CA ARG A 54 -9.52 1.97 14.82
C ARG A 54 -9.12 2.74 13.57
N SER A 55 -10.06 3.02 12.67
CA SER A 55 -9.80 3.77 11.45
C SER A 55 -9.45 5.23 11.73
N HIS A 56 -10.27 5.91 12.55
CA HIS A 56 -10.01 7.27 13.04
C HIS A 56 -8.65 7.40 13.72
N LYS A 57 -8.33 6.47 14.63
CA LYS A 57 -7.02 6.45 15.31
C LYS A 57 -5.85 6.20 14.33
N SER A 58 -6.04 5.34 13.34
CA SER A 58 -4.99 5.03 12.35
C SER A 58 -4.73 6.18 11.38
N ASP A 59 -5.70 7.05 11.16
CA ASP A 59 -5.62 8.15 10.21
C ASP A 59 -5.41 9.50 10.91
N GLY A 60 -5.49 9.54 12.24
CA GLY A 60 -5.27 10.75 13.05
C GLY A 60 -6.41 11.77 12.94
N ILE A 61 -7.64 11.29 12.71
CA ILE A 61 -8.82 12.13 12.45
C ILE A 61 -9.77 12.09 13.65
N ASN A 62 -10.33 13.24 14.02
CA ASN A 62 -11.33 13.36 15.08
C ASN A 62 -12.66 12.70 14.67
N ASP A 63 -13.19 11.81 15.52
CA ASP A 63 -14.45 11.09 15.33
C ASP A 63 -15.70 11.97 15.54
N GLU A 64 -15.57 13.04 16.32
CA GLU A 64 -16.63 14.01 16.52
C GLU A 64 -16.86 14.92 15.31
N GLU A 65 -15.81 15.20 14.54
CA GLU A 65 -15.89 16.10 13.39
C GLU A 65 -16.15 15.36 12.08
N TRP A 66 -15.55 14.18 11.92
CA TRP A 66 -15.57 13.43 10.66
C TRP A 66 -16.34 12.12 10.83
N MET A 67 -17.24 11.82 9.91
CA MET A 67 -17.97 10.56 9.86
C MET A 67 -17.44 9.70 8.73
N LEU A 68 -17.11 8.44 9.01
CA LEU A 68 -16.70 7.47 7.99
C LEU A 68 -17.91 7.06 7.14
N ILE A 69 -17.89 7.38 5.84
CA ILE A 69 -18.98 7.08 4.91
C ILE A 69 -18.61 6.03 3.85
N TYR A 70 -17.32 5.82 3.63
CA TYR A 70 -16.79 4.83 2.68
C TYR A 70 -15.60 4.13 3.30
N ARG A 71 -15.57 2.80 3.20
CA ARG A 71 -14.42 2.00 3.62
C ARG A 71 -14.28 0.79 2.72
N ASP A 72 -13.17 0.73 1.99
CA ASP A 72 -12.82 -0.43 1.20
C ASP A 72 -11.88 -1.34 2.00
N GLN A 73 -12.43 -2.45 2.50
CA GLN A 73 -11.66 -3.45 3.25
C GLN A 73 -10.66 -4.18 2.35
N GLY A 74 -11.02 -4.45 1.09
CA GLY A 74 -10.15 -5.08 0.11
C GLY A 74 -8.95 -4.20 -0.24
N ALA A 75 -9.18 -2.90 -0.45
CA ALA A 75 -8.12 -1.90 -0.64
C ALA A 75 -7.20 -1.83 0.58
N SER A 76 -7.78 -1.78 1.78
CA SER A 76 -7.02 -1.66 3.01
C SER A 76 -6.14 -2.89 3.28
N ARG A 77 -6.66 -4.11 3.04
CA ARG A 77 -5.90 -5.36 3.20
C ARG A 77 -4.80 -5.49 2.17
N SER A 78 -5.12 -5.23 0.90
CA SER A 78 -4.12 -5.25 -0.17
C SER A 78 -3.03 -4.20 0.06
N PHE A 79 -3.37 -3.00 0.56
CA PHE A 79 -2.40 -1.99 0.95
C PHE A 79 -1.44 -2.46 2.06
N LEU A 80 -1.95 -3.12 3.09
CA LEU A 80 -1.08 -3.69 4.13
C LEU A 80 -0.21 -4.83 3.59
N ALA A 81 -0.77 -5.71 2.76
CA ALA A 81 0.01 -6.78 2.14
C ALA A 81 1.12 -6.23 1.23
N VAL A 82 0.79 -5.27 0.36
CA VAL A 82 1.75 -4.64 -0.56
C VAL A 82 2.80 -3.84 0.20
N SER A 83 2.44 -3.10 1.25
CA SER A 83 3.42 -2.32 2.02
C SER A 83 4.48 -3.19 2.73
N ILE A 84 4.18 -4.46 3.00
CA ILE A 84 5.13 -5.43 3.56
C ILE A 84 5.87 -6.20 2.45
N ALA A 85 5.11 -6.69 1.46
CA ALA A 85 5.66 -7.50 0.38
C ALA A 85 6.59 -6.70 -0.53
N PHE A 86 6.28 -5.43 -0.81
CA PHE A 86 7.03 -4.61 -1.75
C PHE A 86 8.46 -4.31 -1.28
N PRO A 87 8.73 -3.84 -0.04
CA PRO A 87 10.10 -3.69 0.46
C PRO A 87 10.88 -5.00 0.48
N ALA A 88 10.23 -6.11 0.89
CA ALA A 88 10.87 -7.42 0.91
C ALA A 88 11.24 -7.89 -0.52
N PHE A 89 10.37 -7.63 -1.50
CA PHE A 89 10.61 -7.91 -2.90
C PHE A 89 11.79 -7.10 -3.45
N ILE A 90 11.85 -5.80 -3.17
CA ILE A 90 12.98 -4.93 -3.58
C ILE A 90 14.29 -5.40 -2.92
N ALA A 91 14.28 -5.76 -1.63
CA ALA A 91 15.45 -6.29 -0.94
C ALA A 91 15.92 -7.62 -1.56
N GLY A 92 14.98 -8.51 -1.91
CA GLY A 92 15.25 -9.76 -2.61
C GLY A 92 15.90 -9.52 -3.98
N LEU A 93 15.34 -8.61 -4.78
CA LEU A 93 15.92 -8.22 -6.06
C LEU A 93 17.33 -7.62 -5.91
N GLY A 94 17.53 -6.77 -4.89
CA GLY A 94 18.83 -6.18 -4.57
C GLY A 94 19.87 -7.25 -4.21
N MET A 95 19.49 -8.25 -3.42
CA MET A 95 20.36 -9.38 -3.08
C MET A 95 20.75 -10.19 -4.32
N LEU A 96 19.79 -10.50 -5.20
CA LEU A 96 20.05 -11.21 -6.45
C LEU A 96 20.99 -10.41 -7.37
N GLY A 97 20.75 -9.10 -7.51
CA GLY A 97 21.60 -8.20 -8.30
C GLY A 97 23.03 -8.09 -7.74
N TYR A 98 23.16 -8.00 -6.42
CA TYR A 98 24.46 -7.97 -5.76
C TYR A 98 25.26 -9.26 -6.01
N GLU A 99 24.62 -10.44 -5.90
CA GLU A 99 25.29 -11.71 -6.18
C GLU A 99 25.70 -11.86 -7.65
N LEU A 100 24.86 -11.37 -8.58
CA LEU A 100 25.19 -11.37 -10.01
C LEU A 100 26.40 -10.49 -10.32
N TYR A 101 26.52 -9.32 -9.67
CA TYR A 101 27.59 -8.37 -9.91
C TYR A 101 28.91 -8.76 -9.24
N THR A 102 28.86 -9.27 -8.00
CA THR A 102 30.08 -9.49 -7.19
C THR A 102 30.64 -10.90 -7.26
N LYS A 103 29.81 -11.94 -7.45
CA LYS A 103 30.24 -13.35 -7.37
C LYS A 103 30.47 -13.98 -8.75
N ALA A 104 31.52 -14.78 -8.84
CA ALA A 104 31.77 -15.66 -9.97
C ALA A 104 30.66 -16.71 -10.13
N HIS A 105 30.46 -17.23 -11.34
CA HIS A 105 29.33 -18.11 -11.65
C HIS A 105 29.20 -19.31 -10.69
N SER A 106 30.32 -19.92 -10.28
CA SER A 106 30.38 -21.08 -9.38
C SER A 106 30.02 -20.78 -7.92
N GLU A 107 30.16 -19.54 -7.45
CA GLU A 107 29.91 -19.14 -6.05
C GLU A 107 28.52 -18.52 -5.83
N ARG A 108 27.74 -18.36 -6.91
CA ARG A 108 26.37 -17.83 -6.84
C ARG A 108 25.43 -18.84 -6.20
N ASN A 109 24.37 -18.35 -5.58
CA ASN A 109 23.30 -19.21 -5.09
C ASN A 109 22.71 -20.05 -6.23
N ARG A 110 22.32 -21.30 -5.92
CA ARG A 110 21.77 -22.26 -6.88
C ARG A 110 20.59 -21.71 -7.68
N LEU A 111 19.76 -20.87 -7.06
CA LEU A 111 18.63 -20.21 -7.73
C LEU A 111 19.08 -19.22 -8.80
N VAL A 112 20.09 -18.39 -8.49
CA VAL A 112 20.65 -17.40 -9.43
C VAL A 112 21.32 -18.11 -10.60
N GLN A 113 22.08 -19.18 -10.32
CA GLN A 113 22.71 -20.00 -11.37
C GLN A 113 21.67 -20.57 -12.32
N ARG A 114 20.62 -21.20 -11.77
CA ARG A 114 19.53 -21.77 -12.57
C ARG A 114 18.84 -20.70 -13.41
N LEU A 115 18.50 -19.55 -12.82
CA LEU A 115 17.86 -18.44 -13.53
C LEU A 115 18.72 -17.94 -14.71
N VAL A 116 20.04 -17.82 -14.50
CA VAL A 116 20.98 -17.40 -15.55
C VAL A 116 21.11 -18.44 -16.65
N THR A 117 21.17 -19.73 -16.29
CA THR A 117 21.23 -20.83 -17.26
C THR A 117 19.94 -20.92 -18.07
N ASP A 118 18.79 -20.85 -17.41
CA ASP A 118 17.47 -20.87 -18.06
C ASP A 118 17.34 -19.69 -19.05
N VAL A 119 17.74 -18.48 -18.64
CA VAL A 119 17.75 -17.30 -19.54
C VAL A 119 18.74 -17.47 -20.70
N LYS A 120 19.89 -18.12 -20.47
CA LYS A 120 20.89 -18.38 -21.51
C LYS A 120 20.43 -19.43 -22.52
N GLU A 121 19.72 -20.46 -22.06
CA GLU A 121 19.15 -21.52 -22.91
C GLU A 121 17.98 -21.01 -23.76
N ILE A 122 17.10 -20.21 -23.16
CA ILE A 122 15.91 -19.67 -23.83
C ILE A 122 16.29 -18.45 -24.71
N GLY A 123 17.36 -17.74 -24.35
CA GLY A 123 17.86 -16.59 -25.10
C GLY A 123 16.83 -15.46 -25.19
N LEU A 124 16.67 -14.90 -26.40
CA LEU A 124 15.78 -13.75 -26.64
C LEU A 124 14.30 -14.05 -26.31
N LEU A 125 13.87 -15.31 -26.38
CA LEU A 125 12.50 -15.71 -26.08
C LEU A 125 12.14 -15.51 -24.60
N ALA A 126 13.12 -15.42 -23.68
CA ALA A 126 12.89 -15.16 -22.26
C ALA A 126 12.44 -13.71 -22.00
N LEU A 127 12.68 -12.81 -22.95
CA LEU A 127 12.26 -11.41 -22.87
C LEU A 127 10.73 -11.28 -22.87
N LEU A 128 10.03 -12.11 -23.64
CA LEU A 128 8.58 -12.03 -23.79
C LEU A 128 7.82 -12.37 -22.49
N PRO A 129 8.05 -13.51 -21.81
CA PRO A 129 7.43 -13.78 -20.52
C PRO A 129 7.93 -12.81 -19.43
N GLY A 130 9.20 -12.39 -19.48
CA GLY A 130 9.74 -11.42 -18.53
C GLY A 130 9.04 -10.06 -18.62
N THR A 131 8.88 -9.52 -19.83
CA THR A 131 8.16 -8.26 -20.06
C THR A 131 6.67 -8.40 -19.74
N ALA A 132 6.03 -9.52 -20.08
CA ALA A 132 4.64 -9.77 -19.74
C ALA A 132 4.40 -9.73 -18.21
N VAL A 133 5.27 -10.38 -17.43
CA VAL A 133 5.19 -10.36 -15.96
C VAL A 133 5.38 -8.94 -15.42
N LEU A 134 6.33 -8.18 -15.95
CA LEU A 134 6.54 -6.78 -15.54
C LEU A 134 5.32 -5.90 -15.86
N VAL A 135 4.70 -6.08 -17.02
CA VAL A 135 3.46 -5.36 -17.40
C VAL A 135 2.32 -5.69 -16.44
N VAL A 136 2.12 -6.96 -16.10
CA VAL A 136 1.09 -7.37 -15.12
C VAL A 136 1.36 -6.75 -13.76
N ILE A 137 2.59 -6.83 -13.25
CA ILE A 137 2.97 -6.21 -11.98
C ILE A 137 2.71 -4.70 -12.01
N PHE A 138 3.06 -4.02 -13.11
CA PHE A 138 2.82 -2.59 -13.26
C PHE A 138 1.32 -2.24 -13.23
N ILE A 139 0.48 -2.97 -13.96
CA ILE A 139 -0.98 -2.75 -13.98
C ILE A 139 -1.57 -2.97 -12.59
N LEU A 140 -1.16 -4.03 -11.89
CA LEU A 140 -1.62 -4.32 -10.54
C LEU A 140 -1.19 -3.23 -9.55
N LEU A 141 0.07 -2.77 -9.61
CA LEU A 141 0.55 -1.66 -8.81
C LEU A 141 -0.21 -0.37 -9.12
N ARG A 142 -0.53 -0.12 -10.39
CA ARG A 142 -1.29 1.05 -10.80
C ARG A 142 -2.73 1.02 -10.27
N LEU A 143 -3.41 -0.11 -10.39
CA LEU A 143 -4.75 -0.32 -9.81
C LEU A 143 -4.74 -0.10 -8.31
N HIS A 144 -3.72 -0.64 -7.64
CA HIS A 144 -3.54 -0.47 -6.20
C HIS A 144 -3.35 0.99 -5.78
N GLN A 145 -2.58 1.77 -6.55
CA GLN A 145 -2.41 3.21 -6.30
C GLN A 145 -3.68 4.02 -6.50
N LEU A 146 -4.53 3.64 -7.45
CA LEU A 146 -5.78 4.36 -7.75
C LEU A 146 -6.88 4.08 -6.74
N ARG A 147 -6.81 2.96 -6.03
CA ARG A 147 -7.87 2.52 -5.13
C ARG A 147 -7.91 3.38 -3.87
N LEU A 148 -9.08 3.97 -3.59
CA LEU A 148 -9.30 4.71 -2.36
C LEU A 148 -9.47 3.76 -1.18
N LEU A 149 -8.96 4.16 -0.02
CA LEU A 149 -9.05 3.37 1.21
C LEU A 149 -10.33 3.72 1.96
N ARG A 150 -10.55 5.02 2.16
CA ARG A 150 -11.62 5.56 3.01
C ARG A 150 -12.07 6.93 2.53
N ILE A 151 -13.33 7.29 2.78
CA ILE A 151 -13.85 8.65 2.61
C ILE A 151 -14.61 9.01 3.88
N TYR A 152 -14.32 10.20 4.38
CA TYR A 152 -15.00 10.81 5.51
C TYR A 152 -15.83 11.99 5.04
N GLN A 153 -16.95 12.21 5.69
CA GLN A 153 -17.81 13.37 5.51
C GLN A 153 -17.76 14.22 6.78
N ASN A 154 -17.67 15.54 6.63
CA ASN A 154 -17.69 16.43 7.77
C ASN A 154 -19.11 16.50 8.38
N ARG A 155 -19.22 16.41 9.71
CA ARG A 155 -20.51 16.47 10.41
C ARG A 155 -21.08 17.89 10.51
N ARG A 156 -20.23 18.91 10.44
CA ARG A 156 -20.61 20.34 10.48
C ARG A 156 -21.01 20.84 9.10
N ASN A 157 -20.29 20.42 8.06
CA ASN A 157 -20.57 20.77 6.67
C ASN A 157 -20.73 19.52 5.81
N VAL A 158 -21.93 19.27 5.32
CA VAL A 158 -22.28 18.04 4.59
C VAL A 158 -21.59 17.96 3.21
N ASP A 159 -21.21 19.10 2.64
CA ASP A 159 -20.56 19.20 1.33
C ASP A 159 -19.03 18.99 1.38
N ASP A 160 -18.43 18.94 2.58
CA ASP A 160 -16.99 18.78 2.76
C ASP A 160 -16.63 17.32 3.07
N TYR A 161 -15.65 16.82 2.32
CA TYR A 161 -15.19 15.44 2.38
C TYR A 161 -13.68 15.36 2.56
N LEU A 162 -13.23 14.25 3.13
CA LEU A 162 -11.83 13.91 3.28
C LEU A 162 -11.61 12.49 2.76
N ALA A 163 -10.98 12.37 1.59
CA ALA A 163 -10.57 11.09 1.04
C ALA A 163 -9.20 10.68 1.60
N ILE A 164 -9.04 9.39 1.89
CA ILE A 164 -7.75 8.79 2.21
C ILE A 164 -7.41 7.81 1.09
N GLY A 165 -6.32 8.12 0.39
CA GLY A 165 -5.74 7.28 -0.65
C GLY A 165 -4.32 6.87 -0.31
N SER A 166 -3.77 5.97 -1.13
CA SER A 166 -2.34 5.70 -1.13
C SER A 166 -1.61 6.71 -2.03
N LYS A 167 -0.52 7.27 -1.52
CA LYS A 167 0.47 7.99 -2.32
C LYS A 167 1.74 7.15 -2.36
N ARG A 168 2.32 6.98 -3.56
CA ARG A 168 3.57 6.22 -3.76
C ARG A 168 3.55 4.80 -3.15
N ILE A 169 2.41 4.10 -3.22
CA ILE A 169 2.21 2.70 -2.81
C ILE A 169 2.27 2.43 -1.30
N VAL A 170 3.06 3.21 -0.54
CA VAL A 170 3.37 2.92 0.88
C VAL A 170 2.92 4.05 1.82
N GLU A 171 2.76 5.28 1.33
CA GLU A 171 2.31 6.40 2.15
C GLU A 171 0.80 6.57 2.07
N LYS A 172 0.17 6.96 3.19
CA LYS A 172 -1.21 7.43 3.18
C LYS A 172 -1.23 8.92 2.85
N HIS A 173 -2.19 9.35 2.05
CA HIS A 173 -2.41 10.74 1.73
C HIS A 173 -3.87 11.10 1.98
N GLN A 174 -4.07 12.19 2.70
CA GLN A 174 -5.37 12.80 2.93
C GLN A 174 -5.60 13.86 1.85
N LEU A 175 -6.74 13.78 1.17
CA LEU A 175 -7.18 14.71 0.13
C LEU A 175 -8.53 15.29 0.57
N PRO A 176 -8.55 16.50 1.16
CA PRO A 176 -9.80 17.21 1.39
C PRO A 176 -10.39 17.62 0.04
N PHE A 177 -11.69 17.47 -0.12
CA PHE A 177 -12.39 17.91 -1.32
C PHE A 177 -13.81 18.33 -0.99
N ASN A 178 -14.32 19.26 -1.79
CA ASN A 178 -15.73 19.65 -1.73
C ASN A 178 -16.52 18.85 -2.77
N ARG A 179 -17.80 18.62 -2.49
CA ARG A 179 -18.77 18.00 -3.40
C ARG A 179 -18.74 18.58 -4.82
N ASN A 180 -18.60 19.89 -4.97
CA ASN A 180 -18.57 20.56 -6.27
C ASN A 180 -17.35 20.17 -7.13
N CYS A 181 -16.31 19.62 -6.50
CA CYS A 181 -15.08 19.17 -7.14
C CYS A 181 -15.06 17.65 -7.37
N ALA A 182 -16.13 16.93 -7.03
CA ALA A 182 -16.24 15.48 -7.15
C ALA A 182 -17.20 15.09 -8.28
N ALA A 183 -16.77 14.18 -9.15
CA ALA A 183 -17.58 13.68 -10.24
C ALA A 183 -17.41 12.17 -10.41
N ALA A 184 -18.52 11.50 -10.69
CA ALA A 184 -18.52 10.10 -11.12
C ALA A 184 -18.06 10.01 -12.58
N CYS A 185 -17.19 9.05 -12.88
CA CYS A 185 -16.69 8.79 -14.22
C CYS A 185 -17.26 7.46 -14.72
N TYR A 186 -18.47 7.51 -15.27
CA TYR A 186 -19.21 6.36 -15.83
C TYR A 186 -18.67 5.95 -17.22
N PHE A 187 -17.40 5.57 -17.32
CA PHE A 187 -16.82 5.09 -18.59
C PHE A 187 -16.85 3.56 -18.73
N SER A 188 -17.38 2.84 -17.73
CA SER A 188 -17.18 1.40 -17.53
C SER A 188 -18.38 0.52 -17.89
N GLU A 189 -19.56 1.07 -18.17
CA GLU A 189 -20.78 0.24 -18.38
C GLU A 189 -20.76 -0.55 -19.70
N GLU A 190 -20.06 -0.09 -20.74
CA GLU A 190 -20.08 -0.74 -22.07
C GLU A 190 -18.94 -1.75 -22.31
N LYS A 191 -17.98 -1.90 -21.39
CA LYS A 191 -16.75 -2.66 -21.64
C LYS A 191 -16.66 -3.92 -20.78
N GLU A 192 -16.42 -5.06 -21.41
CA GLU A 192 -16.30 -6.35 -20.73
C GLU A 192 -14.83 -6.79 -20.52
N GLY A 193 -14.59 -7.59 -19.48
CA GLY A 193 -13.34 -8.32 -19.25
C GLY A 193 -12.08 -7.46 -19.06
N ILE A 194 -11.04 -7.74 -19.84
CA ILE A 194 -9.71 -7.09 -19.74
C ILE A 194 -9.81 -5.60 -20.08
N LEU A 195 -10.68 -5.23 -21.02
CA LEU A 195 -10.84 -3.83 -21.42
C LEU A 195 -11.42 -2.99 -20.28
N LYS A 196 -12.32 -3.59 -19.49
CA LYS A 196 -12.85 -2.98 -18.26
C LYS A 196 -11.74 -2.74 -17.26
N LEU A 197 -10.95 -3.77 -16.96
CA LEU A 197 -9.83 -3.69 -16.03
C LEU A 197 -8.80 -2.64 -16.44
N LEU A 198 -8.45 -2.57 -17.74
CA LEU A 198 -7.54 -1.55 -18.26
C LEU A 198 -8.16 -0.15 -18.18
N THR A 199 -9.43 0.01 -18.56
CA THR A 199 -10.12 1.30 -18.47
C THR A 199 -10.17 1.79 -17.03
N GLU A 200 -10.48 0.92 -16.07
CA GLU A 200 -10.44 1.21 -14.64
C GLU A 200 -9.01 1.50 -14.13
N ALA A 201 -7.99 0.79 -14.64
CA ALA A 201 -6.59 1.01 -14.29
C ALA A 201 -6.00 2.34 -14.82
N PHE A 202 -6.54 2.88 -15.91
CA PHE A 202 -6.05 4.13 -16.51
C PHE A 202 -6.93 5.33 -16.19
N LEU A 203 -8.25 5.16 -16.20
CA LEU A 203 -9.21 6.23 -16.00
C LEU A 203 -9.81 6.24 -14.59
N GLY A 204 -9.89 5.12 -13.88
CA GLY A 204 -10.68 5.05 -12.65
C GLY A 204 -12.18 5.31 -12.90
N ASN A 205 -12.97 5.33 -11.83
CA ASN A 205 -14.42 5.57 -11.89
C ASN A 205 -14.86 6.78 -11.05
N PHE A 206 -13.93 7.41 -10.33
CA PHE A 206 -14.17 8.57 -9.50
C PHE A 206 -13.10 9.63 -9.74
N GLN A 207 -13.51 10.87 -9.94
CA GLN A 207 -12.61 11.99 -10.12
C GLN A 207 -12.84 13.02 -9.03
N VAL A 208 -11.75 13.43 -8.38
CA VAL A 208 -11.70 14.55 -7.44
C VAL A 208 -10.74 15.56 -8.00
N GLU A 209 -11.24 16.75 -8.31
CA GLU A 209 -10.52 17.81 -9.02
C GLU A 209 -9.91 17.29 -10.33
N ASN A 210 -8.58 17.14 -10.40
CA ASN A 210 -7.86 16.63 -11.56
C ASN A 210 -7.18 15.26 -11.30
N ARG A 211 -7.58 14.58 -10.22
CA ARG A 211 -7.06 13.25 -9.84
C ARG A 211 -8.15 12.21 -9.96
N ARG A 212 -7.77 11.04 -10.47
CA ARG A 212 -8.68 9.91 -10.69
C ARG A 212 -8.40 8.80 -9.68
N PHE A 213 -9.46 8.16 -9.25
CA PHE A 213 -9.49 7.13 -8.23
C PHE A 213 -10.46 6.03 -8.61
N LEU A 214 -10.32 4.90 -7.92
CA LEU A 214 -11.21 3.76 -8.02
C LEU A 214 -11.94 3.58 -6.69
N ILE A 215 -13.27 3.68 -6.74
CA ILE A 215 -14.19 3.41 -5.64
C ILE A 215 -15.05 2.19 -5.96
N SER A 216 -15.61 1.55 -4.94
CA SER A 216 -16.54 0.43 -5.08
C SER A 216 -17.87 0.81 -4.46
N ASP A 217 -18.96 0.64 -5.19
CA ASP A 217 -20.28 1.08 -4.74
C ASP A 217 -20.74 0.33 -3.46
N ASP A 218 -20.33 -0.93 -3.30
CA ASP A 218 -20.64 -1.77 -2.13
C ASP A 218 -19.89 -1.37 -0.85
N SER A 219 -18.90 -0.47 -0.97
CA SER A 219 -18.05 -0.04 0.16
C SER A 219 -18.56 1.23 0.85
N PHE A 220 -19.69 1.78 0.41
CA PHE A 220 -20.36 2.90 1.06
C PHE A 220 -21.24 2.44 2.22
N ARG A 221 -21.38 3.31 3.24
CA ARG A 221 -22.26 3.06 4.40
C ARG A 221 -23.72 2.92 3.99
N ALA A 222 -24.14 3.73 3.02
CA ALA A 222 -25.42 3.64 2.35
C ALA A 222 -25.36 4.39 1.01
N ASN A 223 -26.25 4.02 0.08
CA ASN A 223 -26.25 4.58 -1.28
C ASN A 223 -26.52 6.08 -1.31
N ASN A 224 -27.25 6.62 -0.33
CA ASN A 224 -27.53 8.06 -0.24
C ASN A 224 -26.26 8.92 -0.04
N TYR A 225 -25.25 8.41 0.67
CA TYR A 225 -23.99 9.12 0.84
C TYR A 225 -23.23 9.24 -0.48
N ARG A 226 -23.22 8.17 -1.28
CA ARG A 226 -22.61 8.13 -2.61
C ARG A 226 -23.32 9.09 -3.56
N THR A 227 -24.64 8.95 -3.73
CA THR A 227 -25.40 9.74 -4.70
C THR A 227 -25.36 11.23 -4.37
N TYR A 228 -25.36 11.60 -3.08
CA TYR A 228 -25.18 12.98 -2.67
C TYR A 228 -23.77 13.49 -2.96
N MET A 229 -22.72 12.75 -2.57
CA MET A 229 -21.31 13.10 -2.82
C MET A 229 -21.01 13.29 -4.32
N LEU A 230 -21.62 12.48 -5.19
CA LEU A 230 -21.40 12.49 -6.63
C LEU A 230 -22.32 13.45 -7.40
N ASN A 231 -23.05 14.33 -6.71
CA ASN A 231 -24.00 15.29 -7.30
C ASN A 231 -25.19 14.65 -8.06
N GLU A 232 -25.52 13.38 -7.79
CA GLU A 232 -26.70 12.71 -8.37
C GLU A 232 -27.99 13.08 -7.63
N THR A 233 -27.90 13.38 -6.33
CA THR A 233 -29.02 13.86 -5.53
C THR A 233 -28.64 15.14 -4.78
N SER A 234 -29.61 16.02 -4.57
CA SER A 234 -29.48 17.25 -3.76
C SER A 234 -29.87 17.05 -2.30
N ILE A 235 -30.40 15.88 -1.94
CA ILE A 235 -30.89 15.58 -0.60
C ILE A 235 -29.73 15.12 0.28
N PRO A 236 -29.38 15.85 1.36
CA PRO A 236 -28.28 15.45 2.22
C PRO A 236 -28.61 14.14 2.97
N PRO A 237 -27.63 13.25 3.14
CA PRO A 237 -27.82 12.04 3.93
C PRO A 237 -28.09 12.40 5.40
N ARG A 238 -28.95 11.63 6.07
CA ARG A 238 -29.16 11.78 7.52
C ARG A 238 -27.89 11.31 8.23
N LEU A 239 -27.17 12.25 8.81
CA LEU A 239 -26.02 12.00 9.68
C LEU A 239 -26.48 11.40 11.01
N GLN A 240 -26.92 10.13 10.98
CA GLN A 240 -27.20 9.38 12.20
C GLN A 240 -25.88 8.75 12.68
N GLY A 241 -25.41 9.26 13.83
CA GLY A 241 -24.37 8.65 14.64
C GLY A 241 -24.95 7.46 15.37
#